data_AF-A0A969RSK1-F1
#
_entry.id   AF-A0A969RSK1-F1
#
_cell.length_a   1.000
_cell.length_b   1.000
_cell.length_c   1.000
_cell.angle_alpha   90.00
_cell.angle_beta   90.00
_cell.angle_gamma   90.00
#
_symmetry.space_group_name_H-M   'P 1'
#
loop_
_entity.id
_entity.type
_entity.pdbx_description
1 polymer ?
#
loop_
_entity_poly.entity_id
_entity_poly.type
_entity_poly.pdbx_seq_one_letter_code
_entity_poly.pdbx_strand_id
1 'polypeptide(L)'
;MNRFLEGMLGDRSKEVRRVAVALLASLPESHLCQRMADRLKQSVQFQPNRALEISLPETCDAAMQRDGIEPKPNTAGIGERAWWLQQIISAAPLQFWQQPDGFVLGEWQLGEWQKVVIDGWRLAALRQRNRDWARMLLNGLLPDNINNNLKNINTLTHSIEEVRSLLALFTFAEQETLAINLIQHLAQPLELNQDETQASAQADAQIGAC
;
A
#
# COMPACT_ATOMS: atom_id res chain seq x y z
N MET A 1 14.89 -16.78 -16.95
CA MET A 1 14.75 -17.79 -15.88
C MET A 1 13.28 -17.76 -15.45
N ASN A 2 12.51 -18.86 -15.55
CA ASN A 2 11.06 -19.05 -15.22
C ASN A 2 10.08 -19.49 -16.34
N ARG A 3 10.58 -20.03 -17.46
CA ARG A 3 9.71 -20.51 -18.57
C ARG A 3 8.66 -21.54 -18.14
N PHE A 4 8.99 -22.42 -17.18
CA PHE A 4 8.06 -23.43 -16.68
C PHE A 4 6.84 -22.80 -15.97
N LEU A 5 7.08 -21.92 -14.99
CA LEU A 5 6.02 -21.26 -14.23
C LEU A 5 5.13 -20.36 -15.12
N GLU A 6 5.72 -19.64 -16.08
CA GLU A 6 4.96 -18.84 -17.05
C GLU A 6 4.04 -19.71 -17.93
N GLY A 7 4.46 -20.94 -18.24
CA GLY A 7 3.61 -21.92 -18.91
C GLY A 7 2.45 -22.39 -18.04
N MET A 8 2.67 -22.53 -16.72
CA MET A 8 1.65 -22.98 -15.77
C MET A 8 0.53 -21.95 -15.53
N LEU A 9 0.70 -20.69 -15.96
CA LEU A 9 -0.40 -19.70 -15.97
C LEU A 9 -1.57 -20.12 -16.86
N GLY A 10 -1.34 -20.98 -17.85
CA GLY A 10 -2.37 -21.53 -18.74
C GLY A 10 -2.83 -22.94 -18.39
N ASP A 11 -2.41 -23.51 -17.25
CA ASP A 11 -2.75 -24.88 -16.88
C ASP A 11 -4.27 -25.05 -16.66
N ARG A 12 -4.82 -26.24 -16.93
CA ARG A 12 -6.25 -26.53 -16.72
C ARG A 12 -6.66 -26.46 -15.24
N SER A 13 -5.76 -26.82 -14.32
CA SER A 13 -6.00 -26.82 -12.89
C SER A 13 -5.95 -25.41 -12.32
N LYS A 14 -7.03 -24.97 -11.68
CA LYS A 14 -7.08 -23.68 -10.98
C LYS A 14 -5.97 -23.57 -9.92
N GLU A 15 -5.70 -24.67 -9.22
CA GLU A 15 -4.72 -24.68 -8.15
C GLU A 15 -3.28 -24.53 -8.68
N VAL A 16 -2.97 -25.18 -9.81
CA VAL A 16 -1.66 -25.03 -10.47
C VAL A 16 -1.45 -23.59 -10.92
N ARG A 17 -2.46 -22.97 -11.56
CA ARG A 17 -2.40 -21.56 -11.95
C ARG A 17 -2.17 -20.66 -10.75
N ARG A 18 -2.92 -20.87 -9.66
CA ARG A 18 -2.82 -20.08 -8.43
C ARG A 18 -1.42 -20.15 -7.81
N VAL A 19 -0.84 -21.35 -7.73
CA VAL A 19 0.53 -21.53 -7.22
C VAL A 19 1.56 -20.88 -8.14
N ALA A 20 1.41 -21.04 -9.46
CA ALA A 20 2.30 -20.41 -10.43
C ALA A 20 2.29 -18.88 -10.32
N VAL A 21 1.10 -18.27 -10.25
CA VAL A 21 0.93 -16.82 -10.02
C VAL A 21 1.60 -16.40 -8.72
N ALA A 22 1.34 -17.11 -7.61
CA ALA A 22 1.91 -16.75 -6.31
C ALA A 22 3.43 -16.79 -6.30
N LEU A 23 4.03 -17.83 -6.90
CA LEU A 23 5.48 -17.96 -7.01
C LEU A 23 6.07 -16.89 -7.92
N LEU A 24 5.48 -16.64 -9.09
CA LEU A 24 5.95 -15.58 -9.99
C LEU A 24 5.84 -14.20 -9.34
N ALA A 25 4.74 -13.90 -8.65
CA ALA A 25 4.52 -12.63 -7.95
C ALA A 25 5.50 -12.39 -6.78
N SER A 26 6.15 -13.43 -6.26
CA SER A 26 7.24 -13.30 -5.26
C SER A 26 8.59 -12.91 -5.85
N LEU A 27 8.73 -12.94 -7.19
CA LEU A 27 9.98 -12.68 -7.90
C LEU A 27 9.84 -11.39 -8.73
N PRO A 28 10.38 -10.25 -8.26
CA PRO A 28 10.23 -8.95 -8.93
C PRO A 28 10.67 -8.93 -10.40
N GLU A 29 11.65 -9.76 -10.76
CA GLU A 29 12.19 -9.88 -12.12
C GLU A 29 11.36 -10.81 -13.03
N SER A 30 10.28 -11.42 -12.52
CA SER A 30 9.41 -12.28 -13.32
C SER A 30 8.66 -11.48 -14.39
N HIS A 31 8.35 -12.10 -15.54
CA HIS A 31 7.58 -11.43 -16.57
C HIS A 31 6.18 -11.07 -16.09
N LEU A 32 5.56 -11.88 -15.21
CA LEU A 32 4.30 -11.55 -14.55
C LEU A 32 4.40 -10.21 -13.79
N CYS A 33 5.40 -10.05 -12.93
CA CYS A 33 5.63 -8.80 -12.19
C CYS A 33 5.85 -7.61 -13.14
N GLN A 34 6.62 -7.80 -14.22
CA GLN A 34 6.84 -6.74 -15.21
C GLN A 34 5.53 -6.34 -15.92
N ARG A 35 4.66 -7.30 -16.28
CA ARG A 35 3.33 -7.01 -16.84
C ARG A 35 2.45 -6.24 -15.83
N MET A 36 2.61 -6.46 -14.53
CA MET A 36 1.89 -5.68 -13.51
C MET A 36 2.43 -4.26 -13.40
N ALA A 37 3.74 -4.07 -13.47
CA ALA A 37 4.34 -2.73 -13.57
C ALA A 37 3.84 -1.98 -14.81
N ASP A 38 3.74 -2.65 -15.96
CA ASP A 38 3.23 -2.03 -17.19
C ASP A 38 1.77 -1.61 -17.08
N ARG A 39 0.93 -2.39 -16.38
CA ARG A 39 -0.44 -1.98 -16.04
C ARG A 39 -0.46 -0.79 -15.07
N LEU A 40 0.43 -0.77 -14.07
CA LEU A 40 0.54 0.38 -13.16
C LEU A 40 0.94 1.66 -13.87
N LYS A 41 1.81 1.62 -14.90
CA LYS A 41 2.15 2.81 -15.70
C LYS A 41 0.93 3.47 -16.35
N GLN A 42 -0.13 2.70 -16.62
CA GLN A 42 -1.39 3.20 -17.18
C GLN A 42 -2.35 3.68 -16.08
N SER A 43 -2.25 3.12 -14.88
CA SER A 43 -3.14 3.43 -13.75
C SER A 43 -2.59 4.48 -12.78
N VAL A 44 -1.30 4.80 -12.83
CA VAL A 44 -0.62 5.62 -11.81
C VAL A 44 0.20 6.70 -12.49
N GLN A 45 -0.04 7.94 -12.10
CA GLN A 45 0.75 9.10 -12.52
C GLN A 45 1.29 9.85 -11.31
N PHE A 46 2.59 10.13 -11.33
CA PHE A 46 3.28 10.89 -10.30
C PHE A 46 3.23 12.38 -10.66
N GLN A 47 2.49 13.17 -9.90
CA GLN A 47 2.34 14.59 -10.15
C GLN A 47 3.43 15.42 -9.44
N PRO A 48 3.85 16.58 -9.99
CA PRO A 48 4.89 17.43 -9.39
C PRO A 48 4.57 17.94 -7.98
N ASN A 49 3.29 18.04 -7.63
CA ASN A 49 2.81 18.43 -6.30
C ASN A 49 2.80 17.25 -5.29
N ARG A 50 3.46 16.14 -5.62
CA ARG A 50 3.48 14.89 -4.84
C ARG A 50 2.10 14.26 -4.68
N ALA A 51 1.16 14.53 -5.59
CA ALA A 51 -0.06 13.74 -5.69
C ALA A 51 0.17 12.50 -6.54
N LEU A 52 -0.40 11.38 -6.10
CA LEU A 52 -0.47 10.16 -6.88
C LEU A 52 -1.85 10.09 -7.53
N GLU A 53 -1.92 10.45 -8.80
CA GLU A 53 -3.16 10.37 -9.55
C GLU A 53 -3.38 8.92 -10.00
N ILE A 54 -4.57 8.40 -9.66
CA ILE A 54 -4.91 7.00 -9.87
C ILE A 54 -6.10 6.89 -10.79
N SER A 55 -5.89 6.21 -11.92
CA SER A 55 -6.92 5.80 -12.86
C SER A 55 -7.17 4.30 -12.69
N LEU A 56 -8.37 3.93 -12.25
CA LEU A 56 -8.70 2.52 -12.06
C LEU A 56 -8.79 1.77 -13.41
N PRO A 57 -8.37 0.50 -13.48
CA PRO A 57 -8.59 -0.32 -14.68
C PRO A 57 -10.06 -0.36 -15.07
N GLU A 58 -10.37 -0.23 -16.36
CA GLU A 58 -11.76 -0.20 -16.87
C GLU A 58 -12.38 -1.60 -16.94
N THR A 59 -11.58 -2.60 -17.29
CA THR A 59 -12.02 -3.98 -17.48
C THR A 59 -11.00 -4.97 -16.95
N CYS A 60 -11.45 -6.11 -16.44
CA CYS A 60 -10.59 -7.27 -16.15
C CYS A 60 -10.60 -8.25 -17.33
N ASP A 61 -9.67 -8.05 -18.27
CA ASP A 61 -9.58 -8.84 -19.50
C ASP A 61 -9.03 -10.28 -19.27
N ALA A 62 -9.03 -11.09 -20.33
CA ALA A 62 -8.54 -12.47 -20.26
C ALA A 62 -7.04 -12.56 -19.93
N ALA A 63 -6.24 -11.55 -20.28
CA ALA A 63 -4.81 -11.52 -19.96
C ALA A 63 -4.57 -11.24 -18.48
N MET A 64 -5.36 -10.35 -17.88
CA MET A 64 -5.38 -10.08 -16.44
C MET A 64 -5.80 -11.34 -15.67
N GLN A 65 -6.85 -12.03 -16.11
CA GLN A 65 -7.30 -13.28 -15.47
C GLN A 65 -6.25 -14.39 -15.58
N ARG A 66 -5.58 -14.53 -16.74
CA ARG A 66 -4.44 -15.44 -16.89
C ARG A 66 -3.30 -15.11 -15.92
N ASP A 67 -3.03 -13.83 -15.71
CA ASP A 67 -2.03 -13.36 -14.75
C ASP A 67 -2.49 -13.46 -13.29
N GLY A 68 -3.68 -14.04 -13.04
CA GLY A 68 -4.19 -14.32 -11.70
C GLY A 68 -4.97 -13.17 -11.05
N ILE A 69 -5.35 -12.14 -11.82
CA ILE A 69 -6.26 -11.10 -11.32
C ILE A 69 -7.68 -11.68 -11.28
N GLU A 70 -8.22 -11.83 -10.08
CA GLU A 70 -9.57 -12.35 -9.87
C GLU A 70 -10.60 -11.24 -10.17
N PRO A 71 -11.59 -11.49 -11.06
CA PRO A 71 -12.56 -10.47 -11.45
C PRO A 71 -13.46 -9.99 -10.32
N LYS A 72 -13.82 -10.88 -9.37
CA LYS A 72 -14.75 -10.56 -8.29
C LYS A 72 -14.00 -10.40 -6.97
N PRO A 73 -14.33 -9.35 -6.17
CA PRO A 73 -13.78 -9.21 -4.85
C PRO A 73 -14.25 -10.36 -3.94
N ASN A 74 -13.34 -10.83 -3.10
CA ASN A 74 -13.62 -11.86 -2.08
C ASN A 74 -14.05 -11.25 -0.73
N THR A 75 -13.99 -9.92 -0.61
CA THR A 75 -14.25 -9.17 0.62
C THR A 75 -15.31 -8.10 0.35
N ALA A 76 -16.23 -7.91 1.29
CA ALA A 76 -17.24 -6.86 1.18
C ALA A 76 -16.61 -5.46 1.30
N GLY A 77 -17.20 -4.46 0.62
CA GLY A 77 -16.83 -3.06 0.78
C GLY A 77 -15.73 -2.52 -0.14
N ILE A 78 -15.22 -3.33 -1.09
CA ILE A 78 -14.32 -2.86 -2.16
C ILE A 78 -15.01 -3.00 -3.53
N GLY A 79 -15.01 -1.92 -4.32
CA GLY A 79 -15.51 -1.96 -5.69
C GLY A 79 -14.62 -2.79 -6.61
N GLU A 80 -15.18 -3.39 -7.66
CA GLU A 80 -14.46 -4.33 -8.54
C GLU A 80 -13.18 -3.70 -9.14
N ARG A 81 -13.26 -2.46 -9.62
CA ARG A 81 -12.12 -1.77 -10.24
C ARG A 81 -10.99 -1.47 -9.24
N ALA A 82 -11.35 -1.09 -8.01
CA ALA A 82 -10.41 -0.89 -6.92
C ALA A 82 -9.77 -2.22 -6.48
N TRP A 83 -10.54 -3.30 -6.48
CA TRP A 83 -10.07 -4.66 -6.23
C TRP A 83 -9.05 -5.13 -7.28
N TRP A 84 -9.29 -4.86 -8.57
CA TRP A 84 -8.31 -5.16 -9.61
C TRP A 84 -7.04 -4.35 -9.44
N LEU A 85 -7.15 -3.05 -9.15
CA LEU A 85 -5.98 -2.21 -8.88
C LEU A 85 -5.17 -2.75 -7.70
N GLN A 86 -5.78 -3.08 -6.57
CA GLN A 86 -5.08 -3.65 -5.42
C GLN A 86 -4.30 -4.92 -5.79
N GLN A 87 -4.91 -5.82 -6.57
CA GLN A 87 -4.26 -7.04 -7.03
C GLN A 87 -3.06 -6.73 -7.94
N ILE A 88 -3.20 -5.78 -8.87
CA ILE A 88 -2.10 -5.32 -9.73
C ILE A 88 -0.96 -4.75 -8.87
N ILE A 89 -1.24 -3.84 -7.94
CA ILE A 89 -0.24 -3.26 -7.03
C ILE A 89 0.47 -4.36 -6.25
N SER A 90 -0.29 -5.33 -5.71
CA SER A 90 0.26 -6.42 -4.90
C SER A 90 1.16 -7.39 -5.66
N ALA A 91 1.10 -7.40 -6.99
CA ALA A 91 1.87 -8.28 -7.86
C ALA A 91 2.94 -7.53 -8.68
N ALA A 92 2.95 -6.20 -8.63
CA ALA A 92 3.98 -5.38 -9.26
C ALA A 92 5.27 -5.36 -8.43
N PRO A 93 6.46 -5.26 -9.08
CA PRO A 93 7.73 -5.10 -8.39
C PRO A 93 7.69 -3.80 -7.59
N LEU A 94 8.10 -3.84 -6.31
CA LEU A 94 8.10 -2.65 -5.45
C LEU A 94 9.03 -1.54 -5.98
N GLN A 95 10.02 -1.91 -6.79
CA GLN A 95 10.91 -1.01 -7.51
C GLN A 95 10.14 -0.04 -8.43
N PHE A 96 8.94 -0.40 -8.92
CA PHE A 96 8.08 0.51 -9.68
C PHE A 96 7.76 1.80 -8.91
N TRP A 97 7.74 1.75 -7.59
CA TRP A 97 7.38 2.89 -6.75
C TRP A 97 8.59 3.70 -6.28
N GLN A 98 9.81 3.26 -6.57
CA GLN A 98 11.03 4.02 -6.24
C GLN A 98 11.32 5.17 -7.22
N GLN A 99 10.31 5.54 -8.01
CA GLN A 99 10.32 6.66 -8.95
C GLN A 99 9.21 7.65 -8.55
N PRO A 100 9.44 8.97 -8.68
CA PRO A 100 10.72 9.59 -9.04
C PRO A 100 11.80 9.34 -7.98
N ASP A 101 13.07 9.57 -8.35
CA ASP A 101 14.21 9.41 -7.43
C ASP A 101 13.94 10.09 -6.10
N GLY A 102 14.18 9.38 -5.00
CA GLY A 102 13.89 9.86 -3.65
C GLY A 102 12.43 9.66 -3.20
N PHE A 103 11.67 8.75 -3.80
CA PHE A 103 10.32 8.40 -3.33
C PHE A 103 10.31 8.02 -1.83
N VAL A 104 9.45 8.70 -1.07
CA VAL A 104 9.19 8.40 0.35
C VAL A 104 7.68 8.17 0.52
N LEU A 105 7.30 6.99 1.02
CA LEU A 105 5.92 6.50 1.10
C LEU A 105 4.94 7.44 1.82
N GLY A 106 5.41 8.26 2.76
CA GLY A 106 4.59 9.24 3.49
C GLY A 106 4.47 10.62 2.84
N GLU A 107 5.26 10.92 1.81
CA GLU A 107 5.28 12.26 1.19
C GLU A 107 4.28 12.40 0.05
N TRP A 108 3.65 11.31 -0.40
CA TRP A 108 2.73 11.30 -1.53
C TRP A 108 1.26 11.31 -1.08
N GLN A 109 0.45 12.16 -1.71
CA GLN A 109 -0.99 12.22 -1.51
C GLN A 109 -1.66 11.12 -2.32
N LEU A 110 -2.27 10.14 -1.64
CA LEU A 110 -2.95 9.00 -2.28
C LEU A 110 -4.46 9.24 -2.50
N GLY A 111 -5.00 10.33 -1.96
CA GLY A 111 -6.41 10.68 -2.04
C GLY A 111 -7.33 9.58 -1.50
N GLU A 112 -8.48 9.39 -2.15
CA GLU A 112 -9.47 8.36 -1.78
C GLU A 112 -8.96 6.91 -1.94
N TRP A 113 -7.89 6.70 -2.70
CA TRP A 113 -7.33 5.37 -3.00
C TRP A 113 -6.30 4.90 -1.97
N GLN A 114 -6.03 5.71 -0.94
CA GLN A 114 -5.04 5.43 0.09
C GLN A 114 -5.09 3.99 0.62
N LYS A 115 -6.29 3.52 1.03
CA LYS A 115 -6.45 2.17 1.57
C LYS A 115 -6.06 1.09 0.54
N VAL A 116 -6.54 1.23 -0.69
CA VAL A 116 -6.30 0.28 -1.79
C VAL A 116 -4.80 0.17 -2.09
N VAL A 117 -4.11 1.31 -2.15
CA VAL A 117 -2.68 1.38 -2.44
C VAL A 117 -1.84 0.81 -1.30
N ILE A 118 -2.12 1.21 -0.05
CA ILE A 118 -1.37 0.72 1.13
C ILE A 118 -1.55 -0.79 1.29
N ASP A 119 -2.77 -1.31 1.16
CA ASP A 119 -3.03 -2.75 1.21
C ASP A 119 -2.28 -3.49 0.09
N GLY A 120 -2.25 -2.93 -1.12
CA GLY A 120 -1.47 -3.45 -2.24
C GLY A 120 0.03 -3.49 -1.95
N TRP A 121 0.60 -2.39 -1.43
CA TRP A 121 2.01 -2.31 -1.05
C TRP A 121 2.38 -3.29 0.05
N ARG A 122 1.53 -3.46 1.07
CA ARG A 122 1.74 -4.45 2.12
C ARG A 122 1.84 -5.85 1.51
N LEU A 123 0.89 -6.23 0.67
CA LEU A 123 0.89 -7.55 0.05
C LEU A 123 2.11 -7.74 -0.86
N ALA A 124 2.52 -6.73 -1.61
CA ALA A 124 3.74 -6.77 -2.42
C ALA A 124 4.99 -6.94 -1.55
N ALA A 125 5.12 -6.20 -0.44
CA ALA A 125 6.22 -6.30 0.51
C ALA A 125 6.33 -7.69 1.14
N LEU A 126 5.19 -8.29 1.52
CA LEU A 126 5.15 -9.66 2.03
C LEU A 126 5.57 -10.69 0.97
N ARG A 127 5.04 -10.59 -0.25
CA ARG A 127 5.34 -11.52 -1.34
C ARG A 127 6.80 -11.48 -1.75
N GLN A 128 7.34 -10.27 -1.90
CA GLN A 128 8.74 -10.04 -2.31
C GLN A 128 9.72 -10.11 -1.13
N ARG A 129 9.21 -10.34 0.09
CA ARG A 129 9.97 -10.31 1.36
C ARG A 129 10.84 -9.06 1.49
N ASN A 130 10.32 -7.92 1.05
CA ASN A 130 11.05 -6.65 1.01
C ASN A 130 11.02 -5.99 2.40
N ARG A 131 12.10 -6.15 3.15
CA ARG A 131 12.23 -5.65 4.54
C ARG A 131 12.25 -4.13 4.62
N ASP A 132 12.78 -3.45 3.61
CA ASP A 132 12.85 -1.98 3.61
C ASP A 132 11.46 -1.39 3.43
N TRP A 133 10.68 -1.91 2.49
CA TRP A 133 9.28 -1.54 2.32
C TRP A 133 8.42 -1.90 3.53
N ALA A 134 8.64 -3.09 4.12
CA ALA A 134 7.94 -3.46 5.35
C ALA A 134 8.23 -2.48 6.49
N ARG A 135 9.49 -2.04 6.63
CA ARG A 135 9.89 -1.04 7.61
C ARG A 135 9.27 0.33 7.30
N MET A 136 9.29 0.77 6.05
CA MET A 136 8.66 2.02 5.62
C MET A 136 7.15 2.01 5.88
N LEU A 137 6.47 0.90 5.62
CA LEU A 137 5.05 0.74 5.91
C LEU A 137 4.78 0.78 7.41
N LEU A 138 5.54 0.04 8.23
CA LEU A 138 5.42 0.07 9.69
C LEU A 138 5.68 1.47 10.26
N ASN A 139 6.69 2.18 9.74
CA ASN A 139 7.02 3.54 10.16
C ASN A 139 6.01 4.57 9.62
N GLY A 140 5.40 4.33 8.47
CA GLY A 140 4.32 5.16 7.93
C GLY A 140 3.04 5.10 8.76
N LEU A 141 2.90 4.09 9.63
CA LEU A 141 1.85 4.06 10.66
C LEU A 141 2.13 5.04 11.81
N LEU A 142 3.29 5.71 11.83
CA LEU A 142 3.70 6.67 12.86
C LEU A 142 3.42 8.12 12.40
N PRO A 143 2.52 8.86 13.08
CA PRO A 143 2.18 10.26 12.78
C PRO A 143 3.31 11.30 12.61
N ASP A 144 4.52 11.07 13.11
CA ASP A 144 5.61 12.09 13.10
C ASP A 144 6.36 12.20 11.76
N ASN A 145 5.97 11.42 10.76
CA ASN A 145 6.43 11.65 9.39
C ASN A 145 5.64 12.83 8.82
N ILE A 146 6.32 13.96 8.58
CA ILE A 146 5.85 15.36 8.50
C ILE A 146 4.66 15.66 7.55
N ASN A 147 4.10 14.70 6.83
CA ASN A 147 2.97 14.91 5.94
C ASN A 147 1.70 14.15 6.38
N ASN A 148 0.63 14.92 6.61
CA ASN A 148 -0.70 14.54 7.06
C ASN A 148 -1.44 13.46 6.22
N ASN A 149 -0.83 12.91 5.17
CA ASN A 149 -1.47 11.96 4.25
C ASN A 149 -1.65 10.56 4.84
N LEU A 150 -0.88 10.19 5.87
CA LEU A 150 -1.04 8.92 6.60
C LEU A 150 -1.82 9.10 7.92
N LYS A 151 -2.23 10.33 8.29
CA LYS A 151 -2.94 10.59 9.56
C LYS A 151 -4.36 10.02 9.59
N ASN A 152 -4.98 9.78 8.43
CA ASN A 152 -6.27 9.07 8.35
C ASN A 152 -6.17 7.54 8.35
N ILE A 153 -4.96 6.99 8.58
CA ILE A 153 -4.85 5.64 9.15
C ILE A 153 -5.30 5.64 10.63
N ASN A 154 -5.99 6.68 11.13
CA ASN A 154 -6.90 6.54 12.27
C ASN A 154 -8.04 5.52 12.03
N THR A 155 -8.07 4.91 10.84
CA THR A 155 -8.68 3.60 10.56
C THR A 155 -7.69 2.42 10.73
N LEU A 156 -6.82 2.50 11.74
CA LEU A 156 -6.07 1.37 12.34
C LEU A 156 -7.03 0.41 13.07
N THR A 157 -8.18 0.13 12.48
CA THR A 157 -8.73 -1.22 12.41
C THR A 157 -7.96 -2.01 11.33
N HIS A 158 -6.65 -1.83 11.23
CA HIS A 158 -5.76 -2.81 10.60
C HIS A 158 -5.57 -3.91 11.63
N SER A 159 -6.00 -5.11 11.28
CA SER A 159 -5.93 -6.27 12.16
C SER A 159 -4.50 -6.40 12.66
N ILE A 160 -4.32 -6.69 13.96
CA ILE A 160 -3.02 -7.06 14.57
C ILE A 160 -2.25 -8.04 13.66
N GLU A 161 -2.96 -8.86 12.89
CA GLU A 161 -2.44 -9.77 11.88
C GLU A 161 -1.57 -9.12 10.80
N GLU A 162 -1.95 -7.93 10.32
CA GLU A 162 -1.28 -7.26 9.21
C GLU A 162 0.07 -6.68 9.67
N VAL A 163 0.08 -6.06 10.85
CA VAL A 163 1.31 -5.62 11.53
C VAL A 163 2.18 -6.83 11.84
N ARG A 164 1.60 -7.90 12.38
CA ARG A 164 2.31 -9.16 12.67
C ARG A 164 2.96 -9.76 11.42
N SER A 165 2.24 -9.76 10.30
CA SER A 165 2.74 -10.28 9.02
C SER A 165 3.96 -9.50 8.53
N LEU A 166 3.94 -8.17 8.63
CA LEU A 166 5.09 -7.34 8.27
C LEU A 166 6.27 -7.54 9.24
N LEU A 167 6.00 -7.59 10.54
CA LEU A 167 7.02 -7.86 11.57
C LEU A 167 7.70 -9.23 11.35
N ALA A 168 6.96 -10.23 10.85
CA ALA A 168 7.50 -11.56 10.57
C ALA A 168 8.60 -11.60 9.49
N LEU A 169 8.82 -10.50 8.75
CA LEU A 169 9.95 -10.35 7.82
C LEU A 169 11.27 -10.00 8.51
N PHE A 170 11.25 -9.68 9.80
CA PHE A 170 12.40 -9.25 10.58
C PHE A 170 12.85 -10.33 11.57
N THR A 171 14.09 -10.22 12.03
CA THR A 171 14.60 -11.07 13.12
C THR A 171 13.90 -10.74 14.44
N PHE A 172 13.95 -11.66 15.41
CA PHE A 172 13.31 -11.45 16.72
C PHE A 172 13.74 -10.15 17.41
N ALA A 173 15.06 -9.84 17.42
CA ALA A 173 15.58 -8.63 18.03
C ALA A 173 15.06 -7.33 17.35
N GLU A 174 14.91 -7.36 16.03
CA GLU A 174 14.35 -6.23 15.28
C GLU A 174 12.84 -6.11 15.50
N GLN A 175 12.12 -7.23 15.60
CA GLN A 175 10.68 -7.23 15.88
C GLN A 175 10.38 -6.54 17.21
N GLU A 176 11.15 -6.85 18.25
CA GLU A 176 11.01 -6.21 19.57
C GLU A 176 11.21 -4.70 19.46
N THR A 177 12.29 -4.26 18.81
CA THR A 177 12.59 -2.83 18.61
C THR A 177 11.48 -2.12 17.83
N LEU A 178 11.04 -2.70 16.71
CA LEU A 178 9.99 -2.12 15.87
C LEU A 178 8.63 -2.09 16.59
N ALA A 179 8.30 -3.14 17.35
CA ALA A 179 7.06 -3.20 18.12
C ALA A 179 7.06 -2.18 19.26
N ILE A 180 8.17 -2.03 19.99
CA ILE A 180 8.31 -1.02 21.05
C ILE A 180 8.13 0.38 20.45
N ASN A 181 8.82 0.69 19.35
CA ASN A 181 8.70 2.00 18.71
C ASN A 181 7.26 2.27 18.25
N LEU A 182 6.59 1.28 17.65
CA LEU A 182 5.20 1.40 17.24
C LEU A 182 4.27 1.65 18.44
N ILE A 183 4.41 0.88 19.51
CA ILE A 183 3.56 1.02 20.71
C ILE A 183 3.80 2.35 21.41
N GLN A 184 5.07 2.73 21.61
CA GLN A 184 5.43 4.00 22.23
C GLN A 184 4.84 5.18 21.46
N HIS A 185 4.85 5.09 20.14
CA HIS A 185 4.30 6.11 19.26
C HIS A 185 2.77 6.18 19.31
N LEU A 186 2.08 5.03 19.25
CA LEU A 186 0.62 4.97 19.37
C LEU A 186 0.11 5.45 20.74
N ALA A 187 0.95 5.39 21.77
CA ALA A 187 0.65 5.86 23.12
C ALA A 187 0.87 7.37 23.30
N GLN A 188 1.46 8.08 22.32
CA GLN A 188 1.59 9.53 22.40
C GLN A 188 0.21 10.20 22.23
N PRO A 189 -0.11 11.22 23.04
CA PRO A 189 -1.35 11.97 22.86
C PRO A 189 -1.33 12.63 21.48
N LEU A 190 -2.38 12.42 20.69
CA LEU A 190 -2.64 13.17 19.47
C LEU A 190 -2.54 14.66 19.83
N GLU A 191 -1.46 15.33 19.45
CA GLU A 191 -1.38 16.78 19.58
C GLU A 191 -2.51 17.37 18.74
N LEU A 192 -3.59 17.78 19.42
CA LEU A 192 -4.66 18.58 18.83
C LEU A 192 -3.98 19.83 18.29
N ASN A 193 -4.05 20.02 16.96
CA ASN A 193 -3.50 21.18 16.27
C ASN A 193 -3.85 22.46 17.04
N GLN A 194 -2.83 23.10 17.64
CA GLN A 194 -3.00 24.34 18.41
C GLN A 194 -3.44 25.53 17.53
N ASP A 195 -3.52 25.33 16.21
CA ASP A 195 -3.96 26.34 15.24
C ASP A 195 -5.49 26.61 15.31
N GLU A 196 -6.32 25.63 15.69
CA GLU A 196 -7.78 25.87 15.85
C GLU A 196 -8.12 26.58 17.16
N THR A 197 -7.32 26.38 18.21
CA THR A 197 -7.54 27.03 19.52
C THR A 197 -7.15 28.51 19.51
N GLN A 198 -6.17 28.90 18.68
CA GLN A 198 -5.81 30.31 18.51
C GLN A 198 -6.82 31.07 17.63
N ALA A 199 -7.41 30.41 16.63
CA ALA A 199 -8.45 31.00 15.79
C ALA A 199 -9.77 31.24 16.56
N SER A 200 -10.17 30.34 17.47
CA SER A 200 -11.37 30.56 18.29
C SER A 200 -11.15 31.60 19.39
N ALA A 201 -9.95 31.65 19.99
CA ALA A 201 -9.62 32.63 21.02
C ALA A 201 -9.52 34.07 20.46
N GLN A 202 -9.10 34.25 19.21
CA GLN A 202 -9.10 35.56 18.55
C GLN A 202 -10.50 36.00 18.10
N ALA A 203 -11.38 35.07 17.72
CA ALA A 203 -12.78 35.39 17.39
C ALA A 203 -13.59 35.84 18.62
N ASP A 204 -13.40 35.18 19.77
CA ASP A 204 -14.10 35.55 21.02
C ASP A 204 -13.61 36.88 21.61
N ALA A 205 -12.34 37.26 21.38
CA ALA A 205 -11.81 38.56 21.78
C ALA A 205 -12.38 39.73 20.94
N GLN A 206 -12.86 39.48 19.73
CA GLN A 206 -13.46 40.48 18.85
C GLN A 206 -14.96 40.69 19.07
N ILE A 207 -15.66 39.71 19.67
CA ILE A 207 -17.09 39.81 19.99
C ILE A 207 -17.32 40.56 21.32
N GLY A 208 -16.32 40.59 22.22
CA GLY A 208 -16.39 41.32 23.50
C GLY A 208 -16.02 42.80 23.46
N ALA A 209 -15.72 43.38 22.29
CA ALA A 209 -15.24 44.75 22.13
C ALA A 209 -16.18 45.67 21.30
N CYS A 210 -17.42 45.25 21.04
CA CYS A 210 -18.48 46.06 20.42
C CYS A 210 -19.61 46.36 21.41
#